data_AF-A0A1M6GAL2-F1
#
_entry.id   AF-A0A1M6GAL2-F1
#
_cell.length_a   1.000
_cell.length_b   1.000
_cell.length_c   1.000
_cell.angle_alpha   90.00
_cell.angle_beta   90.00
_cell.angle_gamma   90.00
#
_symmetry.space_group_name_H-M   'P 1'
#
loop_
_entity.id
_entity.type
_entity.pdbx_description
1 polymer ?
#
loop_
_entity_poly.entity_id
_entity_poly.type
_entity_poly.pdbx_seq_one_letter_code
_entity_poly.pdbx_strand_id
1 'polypeptide(L)'
;MTTNELSKMTAIEFLRKEGKHISIDVLDYIDDNDIYPYRGTKTTYQWFETTLDLDFDEFYFEADISVSFDCVAWHHPGGLYEPEEHEIDFQDIDAEVRITTCMKYDDESEEMKDYNLSFEERLQVRDYLENNIWLN
;
A
#
# COMPACT_ATOMS: atom_id res chain seq x y z
N MET A 1 5.72 -14.82 24.80
CA MET A 1 4.50 -15.36 24.16
C MET A 1 4.99 -16.19 23.00
N THR A 2 4.58 -17.45 22.95
CA THR A 2 5.22 -18.51 22.18
C THR A 2 4.72 -18.51 20.73
N THR A 3 5.66 -18.60 19.79
CA THR A 3 5.52 -18.78 18.32
C THR A 3 4.35 -19.65 17.87
N ASN A 4 3.93 -20.61 18.69
CA ASN A 4 2.83 -21.54 18.43
C ASN A 4 1.40 -20.92 18.40
N GLU A 5 1.21 -19.70 18.89
CA GLU A 5 -0.09 -18.99 18.74
C GLU A 5 -0.21 -18.23 17.40
N LEU A 6 0.92 -17.81 16.82
CA LEU A 6 0.95 -17.11 15.52
C LEU A 6 0.65 -18.10 14.37
N SER A 7 1.23 -19.31 14.40
CA SER A 7 1.03 -20.30 13.33
C SER A 7 -0.43 -20.71 13.07
N LYS A 8 -1.36 -20.48 14.02
CA LYS A 8 -2.80 -20.76 13.87
C LYS A 8 -3.65 -19.55 13.48
N MET A 9 -3.06 -18.36 13.42
CA MET A 9 -3.76 -17.13 13.12
C MET A 9 -4.21 -17.09 11.66
N THR A 10 -5.41 -16.58 11.42
CA THR A 10 -5.91 -16.29 10.07
C THR A 10 -5.21 -15.06 9.49
N ALA A 11 -5.23 -14.90 8.16
CA ALA A 11 -4.57 -13.77 7.51
C ALA A 11 -5.11 -12.42 8.01
N ILE A 12 -6.43 -12.32 8.19
CA ILE A 12 -7.07 -11.09 8.67
C ILE A 12 -6.74 -10.79 10.13
N GLU A 13 -6.65 -11.80 10.99
CA GLU A 13 -6.25 -11.61 12.40
C GLU A 13 -4.82 -11.11 12.49
N PHE A 14 -3.92 -11.67 11.67
CA PHE A 14 -2.53 -11.25 11.58
C PHE A 14 -2.42 -9.77 11.17
N LEU A 15 -3.06 -9.40 10.05
CA LEU A 15 -3.04 -8.04 9.53
C LEU A 15 -3.51 -7.02 10.58
N ARG A 16 -4.65 -7.29 11.23
CA ARG A 16 -5.23 -6.42 12.26
C ARG A 16 -4.37 -6.31 13.52
N LYS A 17 -3.75 -7.42 13.94
CA LYS A 17 -2.92 -7.45 15.15
C LYS A 17 -1.61 -6.71 14.96
N GLU A 18 -0.95 -6.94 13.82
CA GLU A 18 0.35 -6.35 13.52
C GLU A 18 0.24 -4.94 12.90
N GLY A 19 -0.97 -4.51 12.53
CA GLY A 19 -1.21 -3.17 11.97
C GLY A 19 -0.48 -2.95 10.65
N LYS A 20 -0.44 -3.98 9.80
CA LYS A 20 0.25 -3.93 8.50
C LYS A 20 -0.47 -2.95 7.58
N HIS A 21 0.31 -2.21 6.79
CA HIS A 21 -0.17 -1.26 5.79
C HIS A 21 0.62 -1.44 4.50
N ILE A 22 0.06 -0.97 3.39
CA ILE A 22 0.71 -0.96 2.09
C ILE A 22 1.24 0.46 1.88
N SER A 23 2.55 0.60 1.71
CA SER A 23 3.19 1.87 1.38
C SER A 23 3.45 1.91 -0.11
N ILE A 24 2.94 2.91 -0.81
CA ILE A 24 3.09 3.05 -2.27
C ILE A 24 3.71 4.42 -2.57
N ASP A 25 4.88 4.40 -3.20
CA ASP A 25 5.55 5.62 -3.65
C ASP A 25 4.97 6.03 -5.01
N VAL A 26 4.26 7.15 -5.04
CA VAL A 26 3.44 7.57 -6.20
C VAL A 26 4.30 7.87 -7.43
N LEU A 27 5.51 8.38 -7.22
CA LEU A 27 6.45 8.73 -8.29
C LEU A 27 7.00 7.52 -9.06
N ASP A 28 6.80 6.30 -8.56
CA ASP A 28 7.11 5.08 -9.32
C ASP A 28 6.09 4.84 -10.45
N TYR A 29 4.91 5.49 -10.37
CA TYR A 29 3.77 5.25 -11.27
C TYR A 29 3.33 6.49 -12.06
N ILE A 30 3.61 7.69 -11.54
CA ILE A 30 3.19 8.96 -12.14
C ILE A 30 4.41 9.87 -12.31
N ASP A 31 4.49 10.56 -13.45
CA ASP A 31 5.57 11.51 -13.73
C ASP A 31 5.49 12.72 -12.79
N ASP A 32 6.64 13.13 -12.26
CA ASP A 32 6.81 14.31 -11.41
C ASP A 32 6.19 15.57 -12.04
N ASN A 33 6.29 15.73 -13.37
CA ASN A 33 5.73 16.87 -14.10
C ASN A 33 4.19 16.87 -14.16
N ASP A 34 3.58 15.68 -14.02
CA ASP A 34 2.13 15.55 -13.97
C ASP A 34 1.57 15.90 -12.59
N ILE A 35 2.42 15.86 -11.56
CA ILE A 35 2.07 16.17 -10.17
C ILE A 35 2.45 17.61 -9.82
N TYR A 36 3.73 17.96 -9.90
CA TYR A 36 4.22 19.24 -9.42
C TYR A 36 4.08 20.35 -10.47
N PRO A 37 3.57 21.53 -10.08
CA PRO A 37 3.57 22.69 -10.97
C PRO A 37 4.97 23.27 -11.15
N TYR A 38 5.17 23.99 -12.25
CA TYR A 38 6.24 24.97 -12.31
C TYR A 38 5.86 26.21 -11.48
N ARG A 39 6.47 26.37 -10.30
CA ARG A 39 6.30 27.53 -9.40
C ARG A 39 4.85 27.82 -9.01
N GLY A 40 4.39 27.22 -7.94
CA GLY A 40 3.07 27.50 -7.38
C GLY A 40 2.39 26.27 -6.80
N THR A 41 1.06 26.25 -6.87
CA THR A 41 0.21 25.15 -6.39
C THR A 41 -0.57 24.57 -7.56
N LYS A 42 -0.67 23.24 -7.61
CA LYS A 42 -1.50 22.50 -8.56
C LYS A 42 -2.44 21.59 -7.78
N THR A 43 -3.68 21.49 -8.23
CA THR A 43 -4.61 20.46 -7.77
C THR A 43 -4.92 19.56 -8.94
N THR A 44 -4.70 18.27 -8.78
CA THR A 44 -4.92 17.27 -9.83
C THR A 44 -5.55 16.02 -9.25
N TYR A 45 -6.43 15.42 -10.04
CA TYR A 45 -6.83 14.04 -9.86
C TYR A 45 -5.82 13.13 -10.55
N GLN A 46 -5.43 12.06 -9.88
CA GLN A 46 -4.48 11.08 -10.37
C GLN A 46 -5.01 9.66 -10.14
N TRP A 47 -4.56 8.74 -10.99
CA TRP A 47 -4.92 7.33 -10.91
C TRP A 47 -3.85 6.44 -11.52
N PHE A 48 -3.59 5.29 -10.90
CA PHE A 48 -2.72 4.25 -11.43
C PHE A 48 -3.17 2.84 -11.00
N GLU A 49 -2.66 1.84 -11.72
CA GLU A 49 -2.80 0.41 -11.38
C GLU A 49 -1.40 -0.20 -11.23
N THR A 50 -1.26 -1.13 -10.30
CA THR A 50 -0.02 -1.86 -10.05
C THR A 50 -0.30 -3.26 -9.51
N THR A 51 0.67 -4.16 -9.62
CA THR A 51 0.67 -5.45 -8.93
C THR A 51 1.81 -5.44 -7.92
N LEU A 52 1.50 -5.69 -6.65
CA LEU A 52 2.47 -5.68 -5.56
C LEU A 52 2.62 -7.06 -4.92
N ASP A 53 3.87 -7.37 -4.62
CA ASP A 53 4.31 -8.48 -3.78
C ASP A 53 4.46 -7.98 -2.34
N LEU A 54 3.48 -8.30 -1.49
CA LEU A 54 3.39 -7.87 -0.10
C LEU A 54 3.91 -8.98 0.82
N ASP A 55 5.19 -8.91 1.18
CA ASP A 55 5.79 -9.79 2.18
C ASP A 55 5.65 -9.19 3.58
N PHE A 56 4.79 -9.78 4.39
CA PHE A 56 4.57 -9.41 5.78
C PHE A 56 5.09 -10.46 6.76
N ASP A 57 6.21 -11.11 6.45
CA ASP A 57 6.90 -12.09 7.27
C ASP A 57 6.14 -13.42 7.39
N GLU A 58 5.02 -13.43 8.12
CA GLU A 58 4.20 -14.64 8.32
C GLU A 58 3.31 -14.92 7.10
N PHE A 59 2.87 -13.85 6.43
CA PHE A 59 2.02 -13.93 5.27
C PHE A 59 2.62 -13.18 4.10
N TYR A 60 2.51 -13.78 2.92
CA TYR A 60 2.80 -13.15 1.64
C TYR A 60 1.51 -13.02 0.84
N PHE A 61 1.33 -11.87 0.21
CA PHE A 61 0.21 -11.62 -0.70
C PHE A 61 0.74 -11.10 -2.03
N GLU A 62 0.18 -11.60 -3.12
CA GLU A 62 0.24 -10.91 -4.40
C GLU A 62 -1.11 -10.23 -4.60
N ALA A 63 -1.10 -8.94 -4.92
CA ALA A 63 -2.31 -8.16 -5.05
C ALA A 63 -2.24 -7.20 -6.24
N ASP A 64 -3.29 -7.20 -7.06
CA ASP A 64 -3.52 -6.13 -8.02
C ASP A 64 -4.20 -4.97 -7.26
N ILE A 65 -3.65 -3.76 -7.38
CA ILE A 65 -4.12 -2.57 -6.67
C ILE A 65 -4.38 -1.47 -7.69
N SER A 66 -5.57 -0.88 -7.63
CA SER A 66 -5.90 0.36 -8.33
C SER A 66 -6.04 1.46 -7.30
N VAL A 67 -5.37 2.59 -7.51
CA VAL A 67 -5.44 3.74 -6.60
C VAL A 67 -5.82 4.98 -7.38
N SER A 68 -6.82 5.69 -6.88
CA SER A 68 -7.16 7.06 -7.29
C SER A 68 -7.08 8.00 -6.12
N PHE A 69 -6.65 9.22 -6.36
CA PHE A 69 -6.55 10.24 -5.33
C PHE A 69 -6.59 11.63 -5.95
N ASP A 70 -7.06 12.59 -5.17
CA ASP A 70 -6.78 14.00 -5.42
C ASP A 70 -5.45 14.35 -4.75
N CYS A 71 -4.67 15.23 -5.36
CA CYS A 71 -3.49 15.78 -4.72
C CYS A 71 -3.41 17.29 -4.88
N VAL A 72 -2.86 17.91 -3.84
CA VAL A 72 -2.43 19.30 -3.87
C VAL A 72 -0.91 19.29 -3.78
N ALA A 73 -0.24 19.76 -4.83
CA ALA A 73 1.21 19.79 -4.91
C ALA A 73 1.71 21.24 -4.93
N TRP A 74 2.76 21.52 -4.16
CA TRP A 74 3.43 22.81 -4.09
C TRP A 74 4.87 22.67 -4.56
N HIS A 75 5.31 23.66 -5.33
CA HIS A 75 6.71 23.82 -5.67
C HIS A 75 7.14 25.25 -5.32
N HIS A 76 8.03 25.33 -4.32
CA HIS A 76 8.71 26.54 -3.91
C HIS A 76 10.09 26.58 -4.58
N PRO A 77 10.27 27.41 -5.64
CA PRO A 77 11.53 27.46 -6.35
C PRO A 77 12.64 27.96 -5.43
N GLY A 78 13.79 27.27 -5.45
CA GLY A 78 14.94 27.63 -4.64
C GLY A 78 15.47 29.05 -4.94
N GLY A 79 16.05 29.66 -3.91
CA GLY A 79 16.67 30.98 -3.95
C GLY A 79 18.20 30.94 -3.73
N LEU A 80 18.82 32.12 -3.60
CA LEU A 80 20.26 32.22 -3.32
C LEU A 80 20.65 31.65 -1.94
N TYR A 81 19.68 31.55 -1.03
CA TYR A 81 19.87 31.17 0.38
C TYR A 81 18.92 30.06 0.85
N GLU A 82 17.94 29.68 0.03
CA GLU A 82 16.89 28.71 0.37
C GLU A 82 16.88 27.59 -0.68
N PRO A 83 16.82 26.31 -0.27
CA PRO A 83 16.72 25.20 -1.22
C PRO A 83 15.39 25.22 -1.97
N GLU A 84 15.32 24.49 -3.08
CA GLU A 84 14.07 24.18 -3.75
C GLU A 84 13.29 23.16 -2.94
N GLU A 85 12.00 23.41 -2.72
CA GLU A 85 11.13 22.56 -1.89
C GLU A 85 9.90 22.12 -2.70
N HIS A 86 9.61 20.83 -2.60
CA HIS A 86 8.44 20.19 -3.18
C HIS A 86 7.63 19.58 -2.04
N GLU A 87 6.34 19.88 -1.99
CA GLU A 87 5.41 19.33 -1.01
C GLU A 87 4.20 18.75 -1.73
N ILE A 88 3.69 17.63 -1.25
CA ILE A 88 2.47 17.01 -1.75
C ILE A 88 1.57 16.62 -0.58
N ASP A 89 0.29 16.90 -0.74
CA ASP A 89 -0.77 16.47 0.15
C ASP A 89 -1.76 15.61 -0.64
N PHE A 90 -1.88 14.35 -0.25
CA PHE A 90 -2.80 13.40 -0.84
C PHE A 90 -4.17 13.48 -0.15
N GLN A 91 -5.22 13.62 -0.93
CA GLN A 91 -6.59 13.79 -0.49
C GLN A 91 -7.51 12.80 -1.21
N ASP A 92 -8.63 12.46 -0.59
CA ASP A 92 -9.68 11.61 -1.18
C ASP A 92 -9.14 10.32 -1.84
N ILE A 93 -8.22 9.65 -1.13
CA ILE A 93 -7.61 8.38 -1.58
C ILE A 93 -8.69 7.30 -1.60
N ASP A 94 -8.91 6.72 -2.77
CA ASP A 94 -9.77 5.57 -2.99
C ASP A 94 -8.96 4.46 -3.64
N ALA A 95 -9.09 3.25 -3.13
CA ALA A 95 -8.29 2.11 -3.57
C ALA A 95 -9.14 0.85 -3.69
N GLU A 96 -8.88 0.08 -4.74
CA GLU A 96 -9.45 -1.25 -4.95
C GLU A 96 -8.32 -2.29 -4.92
N VAL A 97 -8.50 -3.34 -4.12
CA VAL A 97 -7.50 -4.40 -3.97
C VAL A 97 -8.08 -5.72 -4.47
N ARG A 98 -7.33 -6.44 -5.30
CA ARG A 98 -7.64 -7.81 -5.70
C ARG A 98 -6.49 -8.74 -5.33
N ILE A 99 -6.72 -9.54 -4.30
CA ILE A 99 -5.78 -10.57 -3.86
C ILE A 99 -5.76 -11.70 -4.89
N THR A 100 -4.64 -11.87 -5.60
CA THR A 100 -4.42 -12.96 -6.56
C THR A 100 -3.89 -14.19 -5.84
N THR A 101 -2.90 -14.00 -4.96
CA THR A 101 -2.21 -15.08 -4.24
C THR A 101 -2.09 -14.75 -2.76
N CYS A 102 -2.18 -15.77 -1.90
CA CYS A 102 -1.87 -15.67 -0.49
C CYS A 102 -1.11 -16.91 -0.04
N MET A 103 0.03 -16.71 0.61
CA MET A 103 0.85 -17.76 1.18
C MET A 103 1.09 -17.48 2.66
N LYS A 104 1.28 -18.54 3.43
CA LYS A 104 1.61 -18.48 4.86
C LYS A 104 2.90 -19.24 5.13
N TYR A 105 3.75 -18.68 5.97
CA TYR A 105 4.96 -19.35 6.46
C TYR A 105 4.57 -20.51 7.39
N ASP A 106 5.08 -21.71 7.09
CA ASP A 106 4.89 -22.89 7.91
C ASP A 106 6.16 -23.21 8.70
N ASP A 107 6.12 -22.94 10.01
CA ASP A 107 7.21 -23.17 10.96
C ASP A 107 7.73 -24.62 10.97
N GLU A 108 6.90 -25.63 10.64
CA GLU A 108 7.34 -27.04 10.70
C GLU A 108 8.19 -27.42 9.50
N SER A 109 7.88 -26.87 8.32
CA SER A 109 8.63 -27.13 7.09
C SER A 109 9.64 -26.04 6.73
N GLU A 110 9.63 -24.91 7.44
CA GLU A 110 10.44 -23.71 7.15
C GLU A 110 10.22 -23.18 5.71
N GLU A 111 9.00 -23.33 5.18
CA GLU A 111 8.64 -23.02 3.79
C GLU A 111 7.31 -22.25 3.72
N MET A 112 7.15 -21.43 2.67
CA MET A 112 5.87 -20.79 2.35
C MET A 112 4.93 -21.80 1.70
N LYS A 113 3.68 -21.84 2.18
CA LYS A 113 2.63 -22.71 1.63
C LYS A 113 1.42 -21.89 1.20
N ASP A 114 0.77 -22.34 0.15
CA ASP A 114 -0.49 -21.75 -0.31
C ASP A 114 -1.51 -21.70 0.84
N TYR A 115 -1.95 -20.50 1.15
CA TYR A 115 -2.96 -20.26 2.17
C TYR A 115 -4.29 -19.94 1.49
N ASN A 116 -5.17 -20.94 1.48
CA ASN A 116 -6.48 -20.83 0.85
C ASN A 116 -7.42 -19.97 1.68
N LEU A 117 -7.43 -18.67 1.37
CA LEU A 117 -8.41 -17.73 1.92
C LEU A 117 -9.83 -18.22 1.67
N SER A 118 -10.62 -18.35 2.73
CA SER A 118 -12.05 -18.54 2.59
C SER A 118 -12.68 -17.32 1.90
N PHE A 119 -13.89 -17.46 1.34
CA PHE A 119 -14.57 -16.34 0.69
C PHE A 119 -14.76 -15.15 1.64
N GLU A 120 -15.18 -15.41 2.88
CA GLU A 120 -15.38 -14.38 3.89
C GLU A 120 -14.06 -13.72 4.31
N GLU A 121 -13.02 -14.52 4.54
CA GLU A 121 -11.69 -14.00 4.89
C GLU A 121 -11.09 -13.17 3.77
N ARG A 122 -11.24 -13.60 2.50
CA ARG A 122 -10.78 -12.83 1.34
C ARG A 122 -11.44 -11.45 1.28
N LEU A 123 -12.75 -11.36 1.54
CA LEU A 123 -13.44 -10.08 1.61
C LEU A 123 -12.88 -9.22 2.74
N GLN A 124 -12.70 -9.79 3.93
CA GLN A 124 -12.18 -9.03 5.08
C GLN A 124 -10.73 -8.57 4.89
N VAL A 125 -9.88 -9.39 4.28
CA VAL A 125 -8.48 -9.04 3.97
C VAL A 125 -8.46 -7.93 2.93
N ARG A 126 -9.26 -8.04 1.86
CA ARG A 126 -9.39 -6.98 0.87
C ARG A 126 -9.80 -5.67 1.52
N ASP A 127 -10.94 -5.68 2.22
CA ASP A 127 -11.47 -4.48 2.86
C ASP A 127 -10.45 -3.89 3.86
N TYR A 128 -9.68 -4.73 4.56
CA TYR A 128 -8.59 -4.26 5.41
C TYR A 128 -7.49 -3.56 4.59
N LEU A 129 -6.99 -4.17 3.52
CA LEU A 129 -5.89 -3.63 2.73
C LEU A 129 -6.29 -2.32 2.02
N GLU A 130 -7.50 -2.25 1.46
CA GLU A 130 -8.05 -1.03 0.83
C GLU A 130 -8.05 0.17 1.80
N ASN A 131 -8.37 -0.08 3.09
CA ASN A 131 -8.39 0.95 4.12
C ASN A 131 -7.02 1.20 4.78
N ASN A 132 -5.96 0.51 4.36
CA ASN A 132 -4.61 0.63 4.93
C ASN A 132 -3.54 0.84 3.85
N ILE A 133 -3.88 1.55 2.76
CA ILE A 133 -2.93 2.04 1.77
C ILE A 133 -2.47 3.46 2.15
N TRP A 134 -1.16 3.65 2.20
CA TRP A 134 -0.50 4.93 2.45
C TRP A 134 0.28 5.32 1.21
N LEU A 135 0.05 6.54 0.72
CA LEU A 135 0.77 7.11 -0.42
C LEU A 135 1.92 7.99 0.07
N ASN A 136 3.09 7.85 -0.57
CA ASN A 136 4.23 8.75 -0.37
C ASN A 136 4.66 9.41 -1.68
#